data_AF-A0A3C0BIL3-F1
#
_entry.id   AF-A0A3C0BIL3-F1
#
_cell.length_a   1.000
_cell.length_b   1.000
_cell.length_c   1.000
_cell.angle_alpha   90.00
_cell.angle_beta   90.00
_cell.angle_gamma   90.00
#
_symmetry.space_group_name_H-M   'P 1'
#
loop_
_entity.id
_entity.type
_entity.pdbx_description
1 polymer ?
#
loop_
_entity_poly.entity_id
_entity_poly.type
_entity_poly.pdbx_seq_one_letter_code
_entity_poly.pdbx_strand_id
1 'polypeptide(L)'
;IGFMPANIAAKVYNSAAGALLCAGISGDGNLYLITKDRSIKTLSDLAGKIVSVAGQGATPEYLFRWILAQNKIPVNSQNGVKLDYSIPTPDIAAELLSDKIKYAVVPEPFATVALMKSKDVVRALDLQYEFGAIEGKNATYPLTVMVVSRAFAEREPETVRAFINAFSESLAWTIANPQKAGVLVQKYTLGLMAPVVANAVPYSCLVWKSADDSRKEIERLLSIFLQFAPDSVGGKLPDEGFYFK
;
A
#
# COMPACT_ATOMS: atom_id res chain seq x y z
N ILE A 1 6.16 0.84 -19.20
CA ILE A 1 6.46 1.06 -17.77
C ILE A 1 5.14 1.27 -17.06
N GLY A 2 4.95 0.71 -15.87
CA GLY A 2 3.71 0.82 -15.10
C GLY A 2 3.96 0.76 -13.59
N PHE A 3 2.91 0.94 -12.81
CA PHE A 3 2.94 0.88 -11.36
C PHE A 3 1.87 -0.08 -10.87
N MET A 4 2.21 -0.95 -9.94
CA MET A 4 1.27 -1.96 -9.41
C MET A 4 1.71 -2.49 -8.04
N PRO A 5 0.83 -3.20 -7.32
CA PRO A 5 1.22 -3.88 -6.09
C PRO A 5 2.33 -4.90 -6.31
N ALA A 6 3.27 -4.99 -5.36
CA ALA A 6 4.43 -5.88 -5.45
C ALA A 6 4.05 -7.35 -5.68
N ASN A 7 2.97 -7.82 -5.02
CA ASN A 7 2.48 -9.19 -5.16
C ASN A 7 1.89 -9.47 -6.55
N ILE A 8 1.22 -8.49 -7.15
CA ILE A 8 0.69 -8.61 -8.51
C ILE A 8 1.85 -8.63 -9.52
N ALA A 9 2.87 -7.80 -9.33
CA ALA A 9 4.07 -7.82 -10.17
C ALA A 9 4.75 -9.19 -10.13
N ALA A 10 4.96 -9.76 -8.94
CA ALA A 10 5.52 -11.10 -8.76
C ALA A 10 4.63 -12.19 -9.38
N LYS A 11 3.31 -12.10 -9.21
CA LYS A 11 2.36 -13.05 -9.80
C LYS A 11 2.44 -13.04 -11.33
N VAL A 12 2.47 -11.86 -11.95
CA VAL A 12 2.62 -11.73 -13.41
C VAL A 12 3.99 -12.23 -13.87
N TYR A 13 5.07 -11.94 -13.15
CA TYR A 13 6.39 -12.47 -13.46
C TYR A 13 6.38 -14.01 -13.51
N ASN A 14 5.84 -14.63 -12.46
CA ASN A 14 5.79 -16.08 -12.31
C ASN A 14 4.88 -16.76 -13.34
N SER A 15 3.74 -16.14 -13.68
CA SER A 15 2.78 -16.74 -14.63
C SER A 15 3.09 -16.47 -16.09
N ALA A 16 3.74 -15.35 -16.40
CA ALA A 16 4.06 -14.92 -17.77
C ALA A 16 5.52 -15.14 -18.15
N ALA A 17 6.15 -16.20 -17.62
CA ALA A 17 7.52 -16.62 -17.95
C ALA A 17 8.54 -15.46 -17.90
N GLY A 18 8.43 -14.60 -16.89
CA GLY A 18 9.36 -13.51 -16.66
C GLY A 18 9.19 -12.28 -17.54
N ALA A 19 8.03 -12.10 -18.21
CA ALA A 19 7.78 -10.98 -19.12
C ALA A 19 7.77 -9.57 -18.46
N LEU A 20 7.76 -9.49 -17.13
CA LEU A 20 7.65 -8.25 -16.37
C LEU A 20 8.78 -8.11 -15.35
N LEU A 21 9.55 -7.04 -15.39
CA LEU A 21 10.63 -6.75 -14.44
C LEU A 21 10.17 -5.69 -13.43
N CYS A 22 10.60 -5.82 -12.18
CA CYS A 22 10.50 -4.79 -11.15
C CYS A 22 11.69 -3.83 -11.27
N ALA A 23 11.41 -2.55 -11.47
CA ALA A 23 12.41 -1.48 -11.51
C ALA A 23 12.73 -0.91 -10.12
N GLY A 24 11.82 -1.07 -9.15
CA GLY A 24 12.01 -0.58 -7.79
C GLY A 24 10.70 -0.27 -7.09
N ILE A 25 10.81 0.11 -5.83
CA ILE A 25 9.68 0.59 -5.02
C ILE A 25 9.40 2.05 -5.36
N SER A 26 8.12 2.37 -5.62
CA SER A 26 7.64 3.74 -5.84
C SER A 26 6.78 4.27 -4.68
N GLY A 27 6.46 3.42 -3.71
CA GLY A 27 5.72 3.77 -2.50
C GLY A 27 5.74 2.65 -1.47
N ASP A 28 6.12 3.01 -0.26
CA ASP A 28 6.07 2.14 0.91
C ASP A 28 4.65 2.09 1.50
N GLY A 29 4.52 1.58 2.71
CA GLY A 29 3.26 1.31 3.36
C GLY A 29 2.51 2.55 3.79
N ASN A 30 1.35 2.81 3.18
CA ASN A 30 0.48 3.95 3.50
C ASN A 30 -0.91 3.52 3.98
N LEU A 31 -1.01 2.38 4.66
CA LEU A 31 -2.26 1.84 5.19
C LEU A 31 -2.52 2.33 6.61
N TYR A 32 -3.72 2.82 6.84
CA TYR A 32 -4.15 3.34 8.13
C TYR A 32 -5.46 2.70 8.58
N LEU A 33 -5.56 2.43 9.88
CA LEU A 33 -6.86 2.24 10.52
C LEU A 33 -7.48 3.62 10.77
N ILE A 34 -8.59 3.92 10.11
CA ILE A 34 -9.40 5.11 10.34
C ILE A 34 -10.65 4.80 11.17
N THR A 35 -10.99 5.70 12.08
CA THR A 35 -12.19 5.60 12.93
C THR A 35 -12.54 6.95 13.55
N LYS A 36 -13.78 7.10 14.06
CA LYS A 36 -14.16 8.20 14.96
C LYS A 36 -13.90 7.86 16.44
N ASP A 37 -13.66 6.58 16.75
CA ASP A 37 -13.45 6.07 18.10
C ASP A 37 -12.03 6.38 18.59
N ARG A 38 -11.91 7.41 19.43
CA ARG A 38 -10.61 7.85 19.96
C ARG A 38 -10.02 6.93 21.03
N SER A 39 -10.75 5.89 21.46
CA SER A 39 -10.24 4.91 22.41
C SER A 39 -9.28 3.91 21.77
N ILE A 40 -9.30 3.74 20.44
CA ILE A 40 -8.36 2.86 19.74
C ILE A 40 -6.95 3.46 19.76
N LYS A 41 -6.00 2.75 20.38
CA LYS A 41 -4.58 3.13 20.46
C LYS A 41 -3.63 2.00 20.06
N THR A 42 -4.09 0.76 20.14
CA THR A 42 -3.31 -0.45 19.85
C THR A 42 -4.14 -1.44 19.04
N LEU A 43 -3.48 -2.43 18.43
CA LEU A 43 -4.17 -3.52 17.74
C LEU A 43 -5.09 -4.32 18.68
N SER A 44 -4.70 -4.50 19.94
CA SER A 44 -5.51 -5.22 20.95
C SER A 44 -6.84 -4.56 21.22
N ASP A 45 -6.92 -3.23 21.07
CA ASP A 45 -8.18 -2.50 21.19
C ASP A 45 -9.17 -2.89 20.09
N LEU A 46 -8.77 -3.62 19.04
CA LEU A 46 -9.66 -4.12 17.99
C LEU A 46 -10.37 -5.43 18.36
N ALA A 47 -10.03 -6.08 19.48
CA ALA A 47 -10.66 -7.33 19.88
C ALA A 47 -12.20 -7.21 19.97
N GLY A 48 -12.91 -8.14 19.32
CA GLY A 48 -14.37 -8.17 19.22
C GLY A 48 -14.97 -7.15 18.25
N LYS A 49 -14.15 -6.34 17.55
CA LYS A 49 -14.62 -5.30 16.62
C LYS A 49 -14.68 -5.81 15.19
N ILE A 50 -15.54 -5.17 14.38
CA ILE A 50 -15.65 -5.39 12.94
C ILE A 50 -14.89 -4.29 12.22
N VAL A 51 -13.91 -4.66 11.39
CA VAL A 51 -13.07 -3.73 10.64
C VAL A 51 -13.28 -3.95 9.16
N SER A 52 -13.78 -2.93 8.46
CA SER A 52 -13.89 -2.97 7.00
C SER A 52 -12.50 -2.78 6.38
N VAL A 53 -12.10 -3.67 5.47
CA VAL A 53 -10.75 -3.64 4.88
C VAL A 53 -10.84 -3.38 3.39
N ALA A 54 -10.10 -2.38 2.92
CA ALA A 54 -10.04 -2.05 1.50
C ALA A 54 -9.42 -3.19 0.68
N GLY A 55 -10.16 -3.70 -0.31
CA GLY A 55 -9.66 -4.68 -1.27
C GLY A 55 -9.49 -6.09 -0.69
N GLN A 56 -10.52 -6.93 -0.89
CA GLN A 56 -10.41 -8.36 -0.64
C GLN A 56 -9.39 -8.99 -1.60
N GLY A 57 -8.52 -9.85 -1.07
CA GLY A 57 -7.47 -10.51 -1.83
C GLY A 57 -6.33 -9.58 -2.27
N ALA A 58 -6.27 -8.37 -1.71
CA ALA A 58 -5.22 -7.38 -1.98
C ALA A 58 -4.30 -7.16 -0.77
N THR A 59 -3.23 -6.40 -0.98
CA THR A 59 -2.23 -6.09 0.06
C THR A 59 -2.81 -5.64 1.41
N PRO A 60 -3.86 -4.77 1.48
CA PRO A 60 -4.39 -4.34 2.78
C PRO A 60 -4.93 -5.50 3.61
N GLU A 61 -5.67 -6.43 3.00
CA GLU A 61 -6.14 -7.64 3.69
C GLU A 61 -4.96 -8.45 4.22
N TYR A 62 -4.07 -8.82 3.30
CA TYR A 62 -3.00 -9.77 3.52
C TYR A 62 -2.03 -9.29 4.59
N LEU A 63 -1.65 -8.02 4.51
CA LEU A 63 -0.79 -7.42 5.50
C LEU A 63 -1.48 -7.26 6.86
N PHE A 64 -2.73 -6.80 6.88
CA PHE A 64 -3.43 -6.58 8.15
C PHE A 64 -3.67 -7.91 8.89
N ARG A 65 -4.05 -8.97 8.17
CA ARG A 65 -4.17 -10.32 8.74
C ARG A 65 -2.84 -10.81 9.31
N TRP A 66 -1.73 -10.57 8.61
CA TRP A 66 -0.41 -10.96 9.10
C TRP A 66 -0.02 -10.17 10.36
N ILE A 67 -0.21 -8.85 10.38
CA ILE A 67 0.05 -7.99 11.55
C ILE A 67 -0.75 -8.48 12.77
N LEU A 68 -2.04 -8.78 12.60
CA LEU A 68 -2.89 -9.33 13.67
C LEU A 68 -2.36 -10.68 14.17
N ALA A 69 -1.98 -11.58 13.25
CA ALA A 69 -1.45 -12.90 13.60
C ALA A 69 -0.14 -12.82 14.38
N GLN A 70 0.80 -11.95 14.00
CA GLN A 70 2.05 -11.73 14.73
C GLN A 70 1.81 -11.19 16.15
N ASN A 71 0.74 -10.43 16.33
CA ASN A 71 0.28 -9.94 17.63
C ASN A 71 -0.63 -10.94 18.38
N LYS A 72 -0.78 -12.17 17.89
CA LYS A 72 -1.62 -13.22 18.47
C LYS A 72 -3.10 -12.82 18.59
N ILE A 73 -3.55 -11.90 17.74
CA ILE A 73 -4.94 -11.47 17.67
C ILE A 73 -5.65 -12.33 16.61
N PRO A 74 -6.61 -13.18 17.01
CA PRO A 74 -7.28 -14.06 16.07
C PRO A 74 -8.17 -13.24 15.12
N VAL A 75 -8.33 -13.73 13.89
CA VAL A 75 -9.20 -13.14 12.88
C VAL A 75 -10.46 -13.99 12.75
N ASN A 76 -11.63 -13.35 12.64
CA ASN A 76 -12.94 -13.99 12.45
C ASN A 76 -13.29 -15.04 13.52
N SER A 77 -12.90 -14.78 14.78
CA SER A 77 -13.30 -15.55 15.95
C SER A 77 -14.05 -14.68 16.96
N GLN A 78 -14.72 -15.31 17.94
CA GLN A 78 -15.53 -14.60 18.95
C GLN A 78 -14.74 -13.54 19.74
N ASN A 79 -13.46 -13.79 20.00
CA ASN A 79 -12.57 -12.87 20.73
C ASN A 79 -11.57 -12.16 19.80
N GLY A 80 -11.78 -12.25 18.49
CA GLY A 80 -10.88 -11.75 17.45
C GLY A 80 -11.36 -10.48 16.79
N VAL A 81 -10.62 -10.03 15.78
CA VAL A 81 -11.06 -8.98 14.87
C VAL A 81 -11.85 -9.63 13.75
N LYS A 82 -13.07 -9.17 13.50
CA LYS A 82 -13.85 -9.61 12.34
C LYS A 82 -13.53 -8.71 11.15
N LEU A 83 -13.05 -9.28 10.05
CA LEU A 83 -12.77 -8.53 8.84
C LEU A 83 -14.00 -8.52 7.93
N ASP A 84 -14.36 -7.34 7.46
CA ASP A 84 -15.46 -7.11 6.54
C ASP A 84 -14.92 -6.56 5.21
N TYR A 85 -15.38 -7.15 4.11
CA TYR A 85 -15.00 -6.75 2.75
C TYR A 85 -16.20 -6.33 1.91
N SER A 86 -17.39 -6.23 2.52
CA SER A 86 -18.64 -5.95 1.81
C SER A 86 -18.73 -4.52 1.28
N ILE A 87 -17.93 -3.60 1.82
CA ILE A 87 -17.91 -2.19 1.44
C ILE A 87 -16.86 -1.94 0.36
N PRO A 88 -17.26 -1.47 -0.84
CA PRO A 88 -16.31 -1.03 -1.86
C PRO A 88 -15.39 0.08 -1.33
N THR A 89 -14.10 0.04 -1.67
CA THR A 89 -13.11 1.01 -1.17
C THR A 89 -13.50 2.48 -1.36
N PRO A 90 -14.06 2.91 -2.50
CA PRO A 90 -14.52 4.30 -2.67
C PRO A 90 -15.62 4.73 -1.69
N ASP A 91 -16.42 3.79 -1.19
CA ASP A 91 -17.58 4.06 -0.34
C ASP A 91 -17.25 4.02 1.16
N ILE A 92 -16.13 3.39 1.55
CA ILE A 92 -15.71 3.25 2.96
C ILE A 92 -15.75 4.57 3.72
N ALA A 93 -15.26 5.66 3.12
CA ALA A 93 -15.27 6.97 3.77
C ALA A 93 -16.70 7.45 4.07
N ALA A 94 -17.64 7.31 3.12
CA ALA A 94 -19.02 7.72 3.33
C ALA A 94 -19.73 6.84 4.38
N GLU A 95 -19.49 5.54 4.33
CA GLU A 95 -20.07 4.57 5.26
C GLU A 95 -19.56 4.80 6.69
N LEU A 96 -18.28 5.14 6.87
CA LEU A 96 -17.70 5.52 8.17
C LEU A 96 -18.30 6.83 8.69
N LEU A 97 -18.51 7.81 7.81
CA LEU A 97 -19.09 9.10 8.19
C LEU A 97 -20.56 8.97 8.62
N SER A 98 -21.30 8.03 8.03
CA SER A 98 -22.70 7.72 8.37
C SER A 98 -22.87 6.73 9.53
N ASP A 99 -21.77 6.30 10.17
CA ASP A 99 -21.74 5.35 11.28
C ASP A 99 -22.27 3.94 10.98
N LYS A 100 -22.46 3.60 9.69
CA LYS A 100 -22.78 2.23 9.25
C LYS A 100 -21.62 1.27 9.46
N ILE A 101 -20.40 1.78 9.34
CA ILE A 101 -19.17 1.10 9.79
C ILE A 101 -18.45 1.99 10.80
N LYS A 102 -17.65 1.39 11.69
CA LYS A 102 -16.95 2.12 12.76
C LYS A 102 -15.43 2.17 12.59
N TYR A 103 -14.87 1.19 11.91
CA TYR A 103 -13.42 1.01 11.77
C TYR A 103 -13.13 0.57 10.35
N ALA A 104 -12.13 1.17 9.72
CA ALA A 104 -11.71 0.73 8.40
C ALA A 104 -10.20 0.80 8.23
N VAL A 105 -9.62 -0.19 7.53
CA VAL A 105 -8.23 -0.14 7.05
C VAL A 105 -8.24 0.28 5.59
N VAL A 106 -7.65 1.44 5.30
CA VAL A 106 -7.61 2.02 3.95
C VAL A 106 -6.24 2.62 3.63
N PRO A 107 -5.82 2.64 2.35
CA PRO A 107 -4.66 3.39 1.91
C PRO A 107 -4.96 4.89 1.77
N GLU A 108 -3.91 5.71 1.67
CA GLU A 108 -4.04 7.05 1.09
C GLU A 108 -4.42 6.97 -0.40
N PRO A 109 -5.20 7.93 -0.93
CA PRO A 109 -5.71 9.13 -0.28
C PRO A 109 -7.06 8.94 0.46
N PHE A 110 -7.59 7.72 0.56
CA PHE A 110 -8.93 7.48 1.14
C PHE A 110 -9.00 7.85 2.62
N ALA A 111 -7.93 7.61 3.37
CA ALA A 111 -7.82 8.10 4.75
C ALA A 111 -7.94 9.63 4.80
N THR A 112 -7.15 10.36 4.01
CA THR A 112 -7.24 11.83 3.92
C THR A 112 -8.64 12.30 3.55
N VAL A 113 -9.29 11.69 2.57
CA VAL A 113 -10.66 12.05 2.16
C VAL A 113 -11.65 11.94 3.34
N ALA A 114 -11.55 10.88 4.15
CA ALA A 114 -12.42 10.72 5.32
C ALA A 114 -12.15 11.80 6.38
N LEU A 115 -10.88 12.06 6.71
CA LEU A 115 -10.48 13.08 7.68
C LEU A 115 -10.83 14.51 7.25
N MET A 116 -10.78 14.80 5.96
CA MET A 116 -11.17 16.11 5.43
C MET A 116 -12.69 16.35 5.50
N LYS A 117 -13.48 15.28 5.42
CA LYS A 117 -14.94 15.35 5.52
C LYS A 117 -15.45 15.44 6.96
N SER A 118 -14.69 14.95 7.94
CA SER A 118 -15.03 15.11 9.36
C SER A 118 -13.79 15.12 10.26
N LYS A 119 -13.75 16.10 11.18
CA LYS A 119 -12.71 16.23 12.21
C LYS A 119 -12.77 15.15 13.29
N ASP A 120 -13.86 14.38 13.35
CA ASP A 120 -14.01 13.28 14.29
C ASP A 120 -13.24 12.05 13.84
N VAL A 121 -13.06 11.88 12.53
CA VAL A 121 -12.27 10.79 11.96
C VAL A 121 -10.80 11.05 12.24
N VAL A 122 -10.10 10.01 12.69
CA VAL A 122 -8.66 10.00 12.92
C VAL A 122 -8.02 8.79 12.26
N ARG A 123 -6.73 8.90 11.91
CA ARG A 123 -5.87 7.73 11.69
C ARG A 123 -5.48 7.20 13.08
N ALA A 124 -6.17 6.17 13.54
CA ALA A 124 -5.96 5.61 14.87
C ALA A 124 -4.72 4.72 14.94
N LEU A 125 -4.44 3.94 13.90
CA LEU A 125 -3.24 3.12 13.76
C LEU A 125 -2.59 3.33 12.39
N ASP A 126 -1.26 3.28 12.36
CA ASP A 126 -0.43 3.28 11.15
C ASP A 126 0.14 1.86 10.98
N LEU A 127 -0.25 1.16 9.92
CA LEU A 127 0.20 -0.22 9.71
C LEU A 127 1.68 -0.29 9.31
N GLN A 128 2.29 0.79 8.82
CA GLN A 128 3.75 0.87 8.64
C GLN A 128 4.47 0.81 9.98
N TYR A 129 3.94 1.52 10.98
CA TYR A 129 4.47 1.47 12.34
C TYR A 129 4.29 0.09 12.97
N GLU A 130 3.09 -0.50 12.86
CA GLU A 130 2.83 -1.85 13.38
C GLU A 130 3.71 -2.92 12.72
N PHE A 131 3.95 -2.80 11.41
CA PHE A 131 4.89 -3.66 10.70
C PHE A 131 6.33 -3.52 11.21
N GLY A 132 6.81 -2.27 11.39
CA GLY A 132 8.13 -2.00 11.95
C GLY A 132 8.29 -2.47 13.40
N ALA A 133 7.22 -2.48 14.20
CA ALA A 133 7.26 -3.05 15.54
C ALA A 133 7.55 -4.56 15.55
N ILE A 134 7.19 -5.28 14.47
CA ILE A 134 7.39 -6.72 14.31
C ILE A 134 8.74 -7.02 13.63
N GLU A 135 9.02 -6.35 12.51
CA GLU A 135 10.19 -6.65 11.65
C GLU A 135 11.45 -5.85 12.03
N GLY A 136 11.31 -4.85 12.90
CA GLY A 136 12.37 -3.92 13.29
C GLY A 136 12.02 -2.49 12.90
N LYS A 137 12.39 -1.53 13.76
CA LYS A 137 11.89 -0.14 13.74
C LYS A 137 11.99 0.60 12.39
N ASN A 138 12.96 0.24 11.55
CA ASN A 138 13.20 0.87 10.25
C ASN A 138 12.68 0.03 9.07
N ALA A 139 12.05 -1.11 9.34
CA ALA A 139 11.52 -1.97 8.31
C ALA A 139 10.28 -1.32 7.66
N THR A 140 10.28 -1.29 6.34
CA THR A 140 9.16 -0.83 5.53
C THR A 140 8.58 -1.99 4.72
N TYR A 141 7.38 -1.81 4.16
CA TYR A 141 6.81 -2.79 3.23
C TYR A 141 6.45 -2.11 1.91
N PRO A 142 6.83 -2.68 0.75
CA PRO A 142 6.50 -2.11 -0.54
C PRO A 142 5.02 -2.28 -0.86
N LEU A 143 4.26 -1.18 -0.86
CA LEU A 143 2.89 -1.22 -1.33
C LEU A 143 2.82 -1.17 -2.85
N THR A 144 3.66 -0.33 -3.48
CA THR A 144 3.67 -0.12 -4.94
C THR A 144 5.08 -0.24 -5.50
N VAL A 145 5.21 -0.96 -6.60
CA VAL A 145 6.45 -1.06 -7.38
C VAL A 145 6.26 -0.48 -8.79
N MET A 146 7.33 0.08 -9.32
CA MET A 146 7.44 0.36 -10.74
C MET A 146 7.86 -0.91 -11.48
N VAL A 147 7.20 -1.20 -12.59
CA VAL A 147 7.51 -2.35 -13.44
C VAL A 147 7.74 -1.95 -14.88
N VAL A 148 8.51 -2.76 -15.59
CA VAL A 148 8.82 -2.61 -17.00
C VAL A 148 8.66 -3.95 -17.70
N SER A 149 8.11 -3.98 -18.91
CA SER A 149 8.09 -5.23 -19.68
C SER A 149 9.52 -5.58 -20.08
N ARG A 150 9.89 -6.86 -19.98
CA ARG A 150 11.23 -7.35 -20.33
C ARG A 150 11.61 -6.96 -21.76
N ALA A 151 10.72 -7.20 -22.72
CA ALA A 151 10.94 -6.86 -24.12
C ALA A 151 11.18 -5.36 -24.36
N PHE A 152 10.57 -4.47 -23.56
CA PHE A 152 10.84 -3.04 -23.66
C PHE A 152 12.17 -2.66 -23.01
N ALA A 153 12.48 -3.25 -21.85
CA ALA A 153 13.75 -3.03 -21.16
C ALA A 153 14.96 -3.50 -21.99
N GLU A 154 14.83 -4.60 -22.73
CA GLU A 154 15.88 -5.11 -23.62
C GLU A 154 16.03 -4.27 -24.89
N ARG A 155 14.92 -3.77 -25.44
CA ARG A 155 14.95 -2.95 -26.66
C ARG A 155 15.38 -1.52 -26.40
N GLU A 156 14.93 -0.92 -25.30
CA GLU A 156 15.06 0.51 -24.98
C GLU A 156 15.62 0.76 -23.57
N PRO A 157 16.77 0.16 -23.18
CA PRO A 157 17.27 0.24 -21.81
C PRO A 157 17.55 1.68 -21.36
N GLU A 158 18.10 2.52 -22.24
CA GLU A 158 18.38 3.93 -21.94
C GLU A 158 17.10 4.74 -21.71
N THR A 159 16.03 4.44 -22.45
CA THR A 159 14.72 5.08 -22.23
C THR A 159 14.14 4.70 -20.87
N VAL A 160 14.32 3.45 -20.44
CA VAL A 160 13.89 3.00 -19.10
C VAL A 160 14.67 3.73 -18.01
N ARG A 161 16.01 3.83 -18.14
CA ARG A 161 16.85 4.56 -17.19
C ARG A 161 16.50 6.05 -17.14
N ALA A 162 16.29 6.68 -18.29
CA ALA A 162 15.88 8.07 -18.38
C ALA A 162 14.51 8.30 -17.69
N PHE A 163 13.55 7.38 -17.89
CA PHE A 163 12.25 7.45 -17.21
C PHE A 163 12.39 7.31 -15.69
N ILE A 164 13.19 6.35 -15.21
CA ILE A 164 13.44 6.14 -13.79
C ILE A 164 14.01 7.40 -13.13
N ASN A 165 15.00 8.03 -13.77
CA ASN A 165 15.61 9.26 -13.26
C ASN A 165 14.58 10.40 -13.21
N ALA A 166 13.85 10.63 -14.30
CA ALA A 166 12.80 11.64 -14.34
C ALA A 166 11.68 11.39 -13.33
N PHE A 167 11.31 10.12 -13.10
CA PHE A 167 10.34 9.75 -12.08
C PHE A 167 10.85 10.05 -10.67
N SER A 168 12.09 9.68 -10.36
CA SER A 168 12.69 9.93 -9.04
C SER A 168 12.75 11.43 -8.73
N GLU A 169 13.14 12.26 -9.71
CA GLU A 169 13.14 13.72 -9.57
C GLU A 169 11.72 14.28 -9.39
N SER A 170 10.77 13.79 -10.19
CA SER A 170 9.36 14.19 -10.08
C SER A 170 8.77 13.82 -8.72
N LEU A 171 9.08 12.63 -8.20
CA LEU A 171 8.62 12.16 -6.90
C LEU A 171 9.18 13.04 -5.76
N ALA A 172 10.48 13.33 -5.79
CA ALA A 172 11.12 14.22 -4.83
C ALA A 172 10.49 15.62 -4.87
N TRP A 173 10.22 16.16 -6.06
CA TRP A 173 9.53 17.43 -6.22
C TRP A 173 8.11 17.39 -5.63
N THR A 174 7.35 16.33 -5.87
CA THR A 174 6.00 16.15 -5.33
C THR A 174 5.99 16.13 -3.80
N ILE A 175 6.92 15.39 -3.19
CA ILE A 175 7.07 15.32 -1.73
C ILE A 175 7.42 16.70 -1.15
N ALA A 176 8.32 17.43 -1.80
CA ALA A 176 8.73 18.77 -1.37
C ALA A 176 7.68 19.86 -1.64
N ASN A 177 6.73 19.63 -2.55
CA ASN A 177 5.77 20.64 -3.01
C ASN A 177 4.31 20.11 -3.06
N PRO A 178 3.75 19.56 -1.98
CA PRO A 178 2.46 18.87 -2.04
C PRO A 178 1.29 19.77 -2.47
N GLN A 179 1.31 21.07 -2.14
CA GLN A 179 0.30 22.03 -2.59
C GLN A 179 0.38 22.28 -4.10
N LYS A 180 1.58 22.49 -4.64
CA LYS A 180 1.78 22.70 -6.09
C LYS A 180 1.46 21.42 -6.87
N ALA A 181 1.88 20.26 -6.34
CA ALA A 181 1.53 18.97 -6.91
C ALA A 181 0.01 18.78 -6.96
N GLY A 182 -0.71 19.14 -5.90
CA GLY A 182 -2.17 19.10 -5.89
C GLY A 182 -2.81 19.93 -6.99
N VAL A 183 -2.33 21.16 -7.21
CA VAL A 183 -2.82 22.02 -8.31
C VAL A 183 -2.61 21.35 -9.67
N LEU A 184 -1.45 20.72 -9.90
CA LEU A 184 -1.18 20.00 -11.15
C LEU A 184 -2.09 18.77 -11.31
N VAL A 185 -2.24 17.96 -10.26
CA VAL A 185 -3.10 16.77 -10.25
C VAL A 185 -4.54 17.14 -10.61
N GLN A 186 -5.07 18.22 -10.04
CA GLN A 186 -6.42 18.70 -10.35
C GLN A 186 -6.49 19.29 -11.76
N LYS A 187 -5.50 20.10 -12.17
CA LYS A 187 -5.43 20.69 -13.53
C LYS A 187 -5.46 19.62 -14.62
N TYR A 188 -4.72 18.54 -14.44
CA TYR A 188 -4.64 17.42 -15.39
C TYR A 188 -5.72 16.35 -15.15
N THR A 189 -6.73 16.64 -14.31
CA THR A 189 -7.92 15.80 -14.07
C THR A 189 -7.57 14.35 -13.70
N LEU A 190 -6.54 14.15 -12.87
CA LEU A 190 -6.14 12.81 -12.41
C LEU A 190 -7.05 12.28 -11.27
N GLY A 191 -8.30 12.73 -11.22
CA GLY A 191 -9.34 12.23 -10.31
C GLY A 191 -9.28 12.71 -8.86
N LEU A 192 -8.39 13.65 -8.52
CA LEU A 192 -8.25 14.17 -7.15
C LEU A 192 -8.29 15.70 -7.11
N MET A 193 -8.90 16.24 -6.05
CA MET A 193 -8.90 17.68 -5.77
C MET A 193 -7.56 18.09 -5.15
N ALA A 194 -7.07 19.30 -5.49
CA ALA A 194 -5.78 19.79 -5.02
C ALA A 194 -5.61 19.74 -3.49
N PRO A 195 -6.64 20.10 -2.67
CA PRO A 195 -6.54 19.97 -1.22
C PRO A 195 -6.37 18.52 -0.74
N VAL A 196 -6.97 17.54 -1.41
CA VAL A 196 -6.81 16.12 -1.04
C VAL A 196 -5.36 15.69 -1.24
N VAL A 197 -4.78 16.01 -2.40
CA VAL A 197 -3.38 15.69 -2.69
C VAL A 197 -2.45 16.36 -1.69
N ALA A 198 -2.64 17.65 -1.44
CA ALA A 198 -1.80 18.42 -0.53
C ALA A 198 -1.78 17.85 0.88
N ASN A 199 -2.92 17.30 1.35
CA ASN A 199 -3.03 16.69 2.67
C ASN A 199 -2.66 15.21 2.71
N ALA A 200 -2.73 14.49 1.58
CA ALA A 200 -2.42 13.06 1.51
C ALA A 200 -0.93 12.79 1.34
N VAL A 201 -0.21 13.58 0.53
CA VAL A 201 1.22 13.35 0.20
C VAL A 201 2.09 13.10 1.44
N PRO A 202 1.97 13.84 2.56
CA PRO A 202 2.76 13.58 3.77
C PRO A 202 2.54 12.19 4.41
N TYR A 203 1.41 11.54 4.13
CA TYR A 203 1.01 10.23 4.66
C TYR A 203 1.06 9.13 3.59
N SER A 204 1.36 9.47 2.33
CA SER A 204 1.35 8.52 1.23
C SER A 204 2.59 7.63 1.16
N CYS A 205 3.61 7.88 1.99
CA CYS A 205 4.87 7.14 2.04
C CYS A 205 5.52 6.97 0.66
N LEU A 206 5.51 8.06 -0.13
CA LEU A 206 6.12 8.12 -1.45
C LEU A 206 7.64 8.03 -1.32
N VAL A 207 8.24 7.08 -2.03
CA VAL A 207 9.69 6.85 -2.01
C VAL A 207 10.13 6.22 -3.33
N TRP A 208 11.37 6.48 -3.75
CA TRP A 208 12.02 5.70 -4.79
C TRP A 208 13.17 4.90 -4.18
N LYS A 209 13.12 3.57 -4.35
CA LYS A 209 14.23 2.65 -4.04
C LYS A 209 14.42 1.75 -5.24
N SER A 210 15.63 1.70 -5.79
CA SER A 210 15.93 0.86 -6.96
C SER A 210 15.65 -0.62 -6.67
N ALA A 211 15.48 -1.43 -7.70
CA ALA A 211 15.31 -2.88 -7.56
C ALA A 211 16.45 -3.52 -6.74
N ASP A 212 17.68 -3.08 -6.95
CA ASP A 212 18.87 -3.58 -6.23
C ASP A 212 18.83 -3.20 -4.74
N ASP A 213 18.49 -1.96 -4.42
CA ASP A 213 18.45 -1.48 -3.03
C ASP A 213 17.27 -2.06 -2.23
N SER A 214 16.18 -2.38 -2.92
CA SER A 214 14.91 -2.79 -2.30
C SER A 214 14.59 -4.27 -2.39
N ARG A 215 15.46 -5.08 -3.02
CA ARG A 215 15.22 -6.51 -3.26
C ARG A 215 14.78 -7.25 -1.99
N LYS A 216 15.50 -7.05 -0.89
CA LYS A 216 15.20 -7.74 0.40
C LYS A 216 13.84 -7.37 0.96
N GLU A 217 13.43 -6.11 0.84
CA GLU A 217 12.13 -5.64 1.33
C GLU A 217 10.98 -6.24 0.49
N ILE A 218 11.18 -6.29 -0.84
CA ILE A 218 10.24 -6.92 -1.77
C ILE A 218 10.12 -8.42 -1.47
N GLU A 219 11.24 -9.15 -1.42
CA GLU A 219 11.22 -10.59 -1.13
C GLU A 219 10.63 -10.88 0.25
N ARG A 220 10.85 -10.02 1.25
CA ARG A 220 10.28 -10.19 2.59
C ARG A 220 8.76 -10.08 2.58
N LEU A 221 8.20 -9.05 1.95
CA LEU A 221 6.75 -8.89 1.84
C LEU A 221 6.12 -10.07 1.07
N LEU A 222 6.72 -10.46 -0.06
CA LEU A 222 6.24 -11.59 -0.86
C LEU A 222 6.31 -12.91 -0.08
N SER A 223 7.35 -13.11 0.73
CA SER A 223 7.49 -14.29 1.59
C SER A 223 6.40 -14.33 2.65
N ILE A 224 6.04 -13.18 3.23
CA ILE A 224 4.91 -13.07 4.16
C ILE A 224 3.63 -13.52 3.45
N PHE A 225 3.36 -13.03 2.24
CA PHE A 225 2.15 -13.39 1.49
C PHE A 225 2.11 -14.86 1.07
N LEU A 226 3.27 -15.42 0.72
CA LEU A 226 3.43 -16.82 0.37
C LEU A 226 3.03 -17.76 1.51
N GLN A 227 3.17 -17.35 2.79
CA GLN A 227 2.81 -18.18 3.94
C GLN A 227 1.31 -18.43 4.09
N PHE A 228 0.45 -17.50 3.63
CA PHE A 228 -1.00 -17.58 3.86
C PHE A 228 -1.84 -17.52 2.59
N ALA A 229 -1.31 -16.99 1.48
CA ALA A 229 -1.99 -16.90 0.20
C ALA A 229 -0.98 -17.10 -0.96
N PRO A 230 -0.46 -18.32 -1.19
CA PRO A 230 0.55 -18.57 -2.23
C PRO A 230 0.17 -18.06 -3.62
N ASP A 231 -1.11 -18.20 -4.00
CA ASP A 231 -1.63 -17.75 -5.30
C ASP A 231 -1.61 -16.22 -5.48
N SER A 232 -1.44 -15.46 -4.40
CA SER A 232 -1.33 -13.99 -4.44
C SER A 232 -0.01 -13.49 -5.01
N VAL A 233 1.02 -14.35 -5.04
CA VAL A 233 2.37 -14.06 -5.58
C VAL A 233 2.74 -14.99 -6.75
N GLY A 234 1.83 -15.86 -7.20
CA GLY A 234 2.11 -16.84 -8.26
C GLY A 234 2.79 -18.11 -7.77
N GLY A 235 2.59 -18.48 -6.49
CA GLY A 235 3.00 -19.77 -5.91
C GLY A 235 4.46 -19.87 -5.46
N LYS A 236 5.32 -18.91 -5.81
CA LYS A 236 6.72 -18.87 -5.41
C LYS A 236 7.27 -17.44 -5.38
N LEU A 237 8.43 -17.25 -4.76
CA LEU A 237 9.17 -16.00 -4.91
C LEU A 237 9.70 -15.87 -6.36
N PRO A 238 9.71 -14.64 -6.91
CA PRO A 238 10.43 -14.37 -8.15
C PRO A 238 11.94 -14.61 -7.96
N ASP A 239 12.61 -15.04 -9.02
CA ASP A 239 14.08 -15.19 -9.02
C ASP A 239 14.79 -13.86 -9.34
N GLU A 240 16.12 -13.88 -9.43
CA GLU A 240 16.93 -12.69 -9.75
C GLU A 240 16.51 -12.03 -11.07
N GLY A 241 16.00 -12.79 -12.04
CA GLY A 241 15.57 -12.28 -13.33
C GLY A 241 14.35 -11.35 -13.28
N PHE A 242 13.69 -11.23 -12.13
CA PHE A 242 12.60 -10.26 -11.91
C PHE A 242 13.10 -8.84 -11.71
N TYR A 243 14.31 -8.66 -11.20
CA TYR A 243 14.82 -7.34 -10.82
C TYR A 243 15.53 -6.70 -12.03
N PHE A 244 15.06 -5.54 -12.45
CA PHE A 244 15.71 -4.75 -13.50
C PHE A 244 17.03 -4.18 -12.99
N LYS A 245 18.07 -4.24 -13.84
CA LYS A 245 19.44 -3.79 -13.58
C LYS A 245 19.74 -2.52 -14.37
#